data_AF-A0A9X9F1N1-F1
#
_entry.id   AF-A0A9X9F1N1-F1
#
_cell.length_a   1.000
_cell.length_b   1.000
_cell.length_c   1.000
_cell.angle_alpha   90.00
_cell.angle_beta   90.00
_cell.angle_gamma   90.00
#
_symmetry.space_group_name_H-M   'P 1'
#
loop_
_entity.id
_entity.type
_entity.pdbx_description
1 polymer ?
#
loop_
_entity_poly.entity_id
_entity_poly.type
_entity_poly.pdbx_seq_one_letter_code
_entity_poly.pdbx_strand_id
1 'polypeptide(L)'
;PLWEVYLGKNGEAVASGADQLPFISPEPLYQWFIWIGGSGATLGLVLAMIVFGRSKYSKALSRTCIVPGIFNINEPVIFGL
;
A
#
# COMPACT_ATOMS: atom_id res chain seq x y z
N PRO A 1 6.85 8.70 -15.60
CA PRO A 1 5.42 8.31 -15.73
C PRO A 1 4.50 9.50 -15.42
N LEU A 2 3.22 9.45 -15.82
CA LEU A 2 2.29 10.59 -15.66
C LEU A 2 2.10 11.01 -14.19
N TRP A 3 2.10 10.04 -13.27
CA TRP A 3 1.94 10.24 -11.83
C TRP A 3 3.12 10.95 -11.14
N GLU A 4 4.34 10.80 -11.67
CA GLU A 4 5.52 11.53 -11.17
C GLU A 4 5.46 13.01 -11.57
N VAL A 5 4.97 13.30 -12.78
CA VAL A 5 4.74 14.68 -13.24
C VAL A 5 3.71 15.38 -12.34
N TYR A 6 2.66 14.66 -11.94
CA TYR A 6 1.66 15.18 -11.00
C TYR A 6 2.24 15.45 -9.61
N LEU A 7 3.14 14.58 -9.13
CA LEU A 7 3.84 14.80 -7.86
C LEU A 7 4.72 16.06 -7.91
N GLY A 8 5.50 16.24 -8.98
CA GLY A 8 6.33 17.43 -9.17
C GLY A 8 5.53 18.73 -9.19
N LYS A 9 4.46 18.76 -9.99
CA LYS A 9 3.57 19.95 -10.09
C LYS A 9 2.84 20.26 -8.78
N ASN A 10 2.42 19.23 -8.04
CA ASN A 10 1.85 19.43 -6.70
C ASN A 10 2.90 19.97 -5.73
N GLY A 11 4.15 19.49 -5.79
CA GLY A 11 5.25 20.00 -4.97
C GLY A 11 5.55 21.48 -5.22
N GLU A 12 5.57 21.89 -6.49
CA GLU A 12 5.71 23.31 -6.88
C GLU A 12 4.52 24.17 -6.41
N ALA A 13 3.30 23.66 -6.52
CA ALA A 13 2.09 24.32 -6.02
C ALA A 13 2.13 24.51 -4.49
N VAL A 14 2.60 23.51 -3.73
CA VAL A 14 2.81 23.66 -2.27
C VAL A 14 3.89 24.69 -1.99
N ALA A 15 5.03 24.64 -2.69
CA ALA A 15 6.14 25.55 -2.48
C ALA A 15 5.80 27.02 -2.80
N SER A 16 4.87 27.24 -3.72
CA SER A 16 4.34 28.57 -4.07
C SER A 16 3.20 29.04 -3.15
N GLY A 17 2.80 28.23 -2.16
CA GLY A 17 1.75 28.58 -1.20
C GLY A 17 0.33 28.46 -1.74
N ALA A 18 0.10 27.63 -2.77
CA ALA A 18 -1.23 27.45 -3.32
C ALA A 18 -2.18 26.76 -2.32
N ASP A 19 -3.38 27.32 -2.15
CA ASP A 19 -4.44 26.74 -1.29
C ASP A 19 -5.03 25.44 -1.85
N GLN A 20 -4.92 25.21 -3.16
CA GLN A 20 -5.47 24.03 -3.84
C GLN A 20 -4.43 23.34 -4.72
N LEU A 21 -4.35 22.02 -4.57
CA LEU A 21 -3.46 21.19 -5.37
C LEU A 21 -4.17 20.77 -6.67
N PRO A 22 -3.53 20.93 -7.84
CA PRO A 22 -4.16 20.69 -9.14
C PRO A 22 -4.40 19.21 -9.46
N PHE A 23 -3.63 18.28 -8.88
CA PHE A 23 -3.72 16.85 -9.20
C PHE A 23 -4.06 16.00 -7.98
N ILE A 24 -5.10 15.17 -8.11
CA ILE A 24 -5.58 14.27 -7.04
C ILE A 24 -4.88 12.90 -7.10
N SER A 25 -4.29 12.55 -8.25
CA SER A 25 -3.76 11.21 -8.51
C SER A 25 -2.22 11.14 -8.70
N PRO A 26 -1.40 11.76 -7.82
CA PRO A 26 0.04 11.60 -7.86
C PRO A 26 0.44 10.19 -7.35
N GLU A 27 1.67 9.79 -7.64
CA GLU A 27 2.22 8.47 -7.23
C GLU A 27 1.95 8.07 -5.77
N PRO A 28 2.10 8.98 -4.78
CA PRO A 28 1.84 8.63 -3.38
C PRO A 28 0.40 8.18 -3.13
N LEU A 29 -0.59 8.65 -3.90
CA LEU A 29 -1.96 8.17 -3.73
C LEU A 29 -2.03 6.64 -3.93
N TYR A 30 -1.38 6.15 -4.99
CA TYR A 30 -1.35 4.74 -5.30
C TYR A 30 -0.59 3.96 -4.24
N GLN A 31 0.59 4.43 -3.85
CA GLN A 31 1.45 3.74 -2.89
C GLN A 31 0.84 3.67 -1.48
N TRP A 32 0.20 4.74 -1.02
CA TRP A 32 -0.29 4.83 0.36
C TRP A 32 -1.76 4.44 0.53
N PHE A 33 -2.58 4.48 -0.52
CA PHE A 33 -4.02 4.19 -0.42
C PHE A 33 -4.49 2.98 -1.23
N ILE A 34 -3.85 2.68 -2.36
CA ILE A 34 -4.30 1.61 -3.27
C ILE A 34 -3.46 0.35 -3.08
N TRP A 35 -2.16 0.52 -2.89
CA TRP A 35 -1.15 -0.53 -2.77
C TRP A 35 -0.68 -0.71 -1.33
N ILE A 36 -1.65 -0.72 -0.40
CA ILE A 36 -1.40 -0.88 1.03
C ILE A 36 -0.96 -2.32 1.33
N GLY A 37 0.33 -2.45 1.65
CA GLY A 37 0.95 -3.72 1.97
C GLY A 37 1.69 -4.36 0.80
N GLY A 38 1.84 -3.67 -0.34
CA GLY A 38 2.52 -4.16 -1.55
C GLY A 38 1.59 -4.05 -2.76
N SER A 39 1.41 -5.12 -3.54
CA SER A 39 0.40 -5.17 -4.59
C SER A 39 -1.02 -5.29 -3.99
N GLY A 40 -1.83 -4.23 -4.18
CA GLY A 40 -3.20 -4.13 -3.66
C GLY A 40 -3.29 -3.93 -2.14
N ALA A 41 -4.43 -4.27 -1.55
CA ALA A 41 -4.68 -4.16 -0.10
C ALA A 41 -4.22 -5.42 0.68
N THR A 42 -3.01 -5.91 0.40
CA THR A 42 -2.49 -7.17 0.94
C THR A 42 -2.28 -7.14 2.45
N LEU A 43 -1.97 -5.98 3.04
CA LEU A 43 -1.92 -5.85 4.50
C LEU A 43 -3.30 -6.07 5.13
N GLY A 44 -4.37 -5.59 4.49
CA GLY A 44 -5.75 -5.84 4.92
C GLY A 44 -6.11 -7.32 4.88
N LEU A 45 -5.66 -8.04 3.85
CA LEU A 45 -5.83 -9.49 3.74
C LEU A 45 -5.07 -10.24 4.85
N VAL A 46 -3.82 -9.85 5.14
CA VAL A 46 -3.04 -10.44 6.23
C VAL A 46 -3.71 -10.21 7.58
N LEU A 47 -4.24 -9.02 7.84
CA LEU A 47 -5.01 -8.74 9.05
C LEU A 47 -6.29 -9.58 9.13
N ALA A 48 -7.02 -9.73 8.01
CA ALA A 48 -8.20 -10.60 7.96
C ALA A 48 -7.84 -12.07 8.26
N MET A 49 -6.70 -12.57 7.75
CA MET A 49 -6.19 -13.90 8.07
C MET A 49 -5.82 -14.07 9.54
N ILE A 50 -5.37 -13.02 10.23
CA ILE A 50 -5.06 -13.08 11.67
C ILE A 50 -6.34 -13.16 12.51
N VAL A 51 -7.34 -12.32 12.18
CA VAL A 51 -8.58 -12.20 12.97
C VAL A 51 -9.55 -13.35 12.66
N PHE A 52 -9.72 -13.69 11.39
CA PHE A 52 -10.74 -14.63 10.93
C PHE A 52 -10.17 -15.97 10.43
N GLY A 53 -8.86 -16.08 10.22
CA GLY A 53 -8.23 -17.29 9.71
C GLY A 53 -8.30 -18.45 10.69
N ARG A 54 -9.00 -19.52 10.29
CA ARG A 54 -9.17 -20.72 11.11
C ARG A 54 -8.12 -21.80 10.82
N SER A 55 -7.57 -21.83 9.61
CA SER A 55 -6.61 -22.87 9.20
C SER A 55 -5.23 -22.66 9.83
N LYS A 56 -4.53 -23.77 10.13
CA LYS A 56 -3.13 -23.72 10.60
C LYS A 56 -2.23 -22.99 9.59
N TYR A 57 -2.51 -23.21 8.30
CA TYR A 57 -1.81 -22.55 7.20
C TYR A 57 -1.99 -21.04 7.21
N SER A 58 -3.23 -20.54 7.26
CA SER A 58 -3.52 -19.09 7.28
C SER A 58 -2.91 -18.39 8.49
N LYS A 59 -2.88 -19.04 9.66
CA LYS A 59 -2.21 -18.51 10.87
C LYS A 59 -0.69 -18.50 10.75
N ALA A 60 -0.09 -19.52 10.15
CA ALA A 60 1.35 -19.56 9.92
C ALA A 60 1.77 -18.50 8.89
N LEU A 61 1.06 -18.45 7.76
CA LEU A 61 1.31 -17.51 6.68
C LEU A 61 1.16 -16.06 7.17
N SER A 62 0.06 -15.73 7.84
CA SER A 62 -0.18 -14.36 8.32
C SER A 62 0.85 -13.89 9.36
N ARG A 63 1.35 -14.78 10.24
CA ARG A 63 2.44 -14.45 11.18
C ARG A 63 3.76 -14.17 10.47
N THR A 64 4.07 -14.91 9.41
CA THR A 64 5.29 -14.68 8.62
C THR A 64 5.16 -13.44 7.73
N CYS A 65 3.95 -13.14 7.26
CA CYS A 65 3.70 -12.06 6.30
C CYS A 65 3.41 -10.69 6.93
N ILE A 66 3.07 -10.61 8.23
CA ILE A 66 2.71 -9.32 8.84
C ILE A 66 3.89 -8.36 8.94
N VAL A 67 5.07 -8.85 9.30
CA VAL A 67 6.28 -8.01 9.39
C VAL A 67 6.67 -7.45 8.02
N PRO A 68 6.84 -8.26 6.95
CA PRO A 68 7.14 -7.73 5.62
C PRO A 68 5.98 -6.89 5.05
N GLY A 69 4.73 -7.26 5.33
CA GLY A 69 3.55 -6.52 4.87
C GLY A 69 3.46 -5.09 5.41
N ILE A 70 3.99 -4.81 6.62
CA ILE A 70 4.10 -3.43 7.14
C ILE A 70 5.05 -2.58 6.29
N PHE A 71 6.08 -3.19 5.71
CA PHE A 71 7.04 -2.54 4.82
C PHE A 71 6.64 -2.60 3.33
N ASN A 72 5.39 -2.96 3.03
CA ASN A 72 4.88 -3.16 1.67
C ASN A 72 5.57 -4.30 0.87
N ILE A 73 6.13 -5.28 1.56
CA ILE A 73 6.72 -6.49 0.96
C ILE A 73 5.67 -7.61 1.05
N ASN A 74 5.23 -8.14 -0.10
CA ASN A 74 4.01 -8.96 -0.18
C ASN A 74 4.14 -10.25 -0.99
N GLU A 75 5.33 -10.53 -1.51
CA GLU A 75 5.66 -11.75 -2.26
C GLU A 75 5.29 -13.01 -1.48
N PRO A 76 5.51 -13.12 -0.15
CA PRO A 76 5.09 -14.30 0.62
C PRO A 76 3.58 -14.49 0.64
N VAL A 77 2.79 -13.40 0.53
CA VAL A 77 1.33 -13.45 0.45
C VAL A 77 0.88 -13.84 -0.95
N ILE A 78 1.50 -13.27 -2.00
CA ILE A 78 1.11 -13.55 -3.39
C ILE A 78 1.48 -14.97 -3.81
N PHE A 79 2.66 -15.45 -3.45
CA PHE A 79 3.12 -16.79 -3.83
C PHE A 79 2.75 -17.87 -2.82
N GLY A 80 2.40 -17.46 -1.60
CA GLY A 80 2.08 -18.37 -0.51
C GLY A 80 0.59 -18.51 -0.22
N LEU A 81 -0.33 -17.84 -0.91
CA LEU A 81 -1.77 -18.10 -0.73
C LEU A 81 -2.25 -19.27 -1.57
#